data_AF-A0A6G2V6M1-F1
#
_entry.id   AF-A0A6G2V6M1-F1
#
_cell.length_a   1.000
_cell.length_b   1.000
_cell.length_c   1.000
_cell.angle_alpha   90.00
_cell.angle_beta   90.00
_cell.angle_gamma   90.00
#
_symmetry.space_group_name_H-M   'P 1'
#
loop_
_entity.id
_entity.type
_entity.pdbx_description
1 polymer ?
#
loop_
_entity_poly.entity_id
_entity_poly.type
_entity_poly.pdbx_seq_one_letter_code
_entity_poly.pdbx_strand_id
1 'polypeptide(L)' 'AADAAWRGVRETASQAARMGRASYLGERATGVPDPGAVGMALFFASAGGTVRTLAPHLSGD' A
#
# COMPACT_ATOMS: atom_id res chain seq x y z
N ALA A 1 -11.52 -9.64 -2.08
CA ALA A 1 -10.75 -8.70 -2.93
C ALA A 1 -10.00 -7.67 -2.10
N ALA A 2 -10.69 -6.90 -1.25
CA ALA A 2 -10.07 -5.91 -0.37
C ALA A 2 -8.91 -6.47 0.47
N ASP A 3 -9.10 -7.63 1.13
CA ASP A 3 -8.06 -8.23 1.98
C ASP A 3 -6.79 -8.59 1.20
N ALA A 4 -6.95 -9.15 0.01
CA ALA A 4 -5.84 -9.48 -0.88
C ALA A 4 -5.09 -8.22 -1.34
N ALA A 5 -5.82 -7.12 -1.60
CA ALA A 5 -5.22 -5.84 -1.95
C ALA A 5 -4.45 -5.24 -0.76
N TRP A 6 -5.00 -5.28 0.46
CA TRP A 6 -4.29 -4.81 1.66
C TRP A 6 -3.05 -5.65 1.99
N ARG A 7 -3.10 -6.96 1.75
CA ARG A 7 -1.90 -7.80 1.82
C ARG A 7 -0.84 -7.34 0.81
N GLY A 8 -1.24 -7.10 -0.44
CA GLY A 8 -0.33 -6.58 -1.46
C GLY A 8 0.29 -5.23 -1.09
N VAL A 9 -0.48 -4.31 -0.48
CA VAL A 9 0.04 -3.05 0.07
C VAL A 9 1.20 -3.29 1.04
N ARG A 10 1.03 -4.20 2.01
CA ARG A 10 2.09 -4.54 2.97
C ARG A 10 3.31 -5.15 2.30
N GLU A 11 3.11 -6.00 1.30
CA GLU A 11 4.21 -6.59 0.52
C GLU A 11 5.04 -5.51 -0.19
N THR A 12 4.40 -4.45 -0.72
CA THR A 12 5.14 -3.37 -1.40
C THR A 12 6.13 -2.63 -0.52
N ALA A 13 5.87 -2.54 0.79
CA ALA A 13 6.78 -1.90 1.74
C ALA A 13 8.13 -2.65 1.82
N SER A 14 8.17 -3.94 1.51
CA SER A 14 9.39 -4.74 1.51
C SER A 14 10.20 -4.65 0.20
N GLN A 15 9.67 -3.96 -0.82
CA GLN A 15 10.24 -3.95 -2.17
C GLN A 15 10.99 -2.64 -2.45
N ALA A 16 12.17 -2.74 -3.09
CA ALA A 16 12.85 -1.58 -3.63
C ALA A 16 12.09 -1.00 -4.84
N ALA A 17 11.74 0.28 -4.79
CA ALA A 17 11.03 0.95 -5.87
C ALA A 17 11.92 1.07 -7.12
N ARG A 18 11.50 0.44 -8.23
CA ARG A 18 12.22 0.48 -9.52
C ARG A 18 11.63 1.47 -10.53
N MET A 19 10.47 2.03 -10.24
CA MET A 19 9.73 2.92 -11.13
C MET A 19 9.03 4.06 -10.36
N GLY A 20 8.58 5.08 -11.09
CA GLY A 20 7.85 6.23 -10.53
C GLY A 20 8.73 7.16 -9.70
N ARG A 21 8.11 8.07 -8.94
CA ARG A 21 8.84 9.04 -8.09
C ARG A 21 9.52 8.39 -6.88
N ALA A 22 9.03 7.25 -6.43
CA ALA A 22 9.61 6.52 -5.30
C ALA A 22 11.02 6.00 -5.61
N SER A 23 11.32 5.68 -6.88
CA SER A 23 12.66 5.22 -7.27
C SER A 23 13.74 6.30 -7.09
N TYR A 24 13.37 7.59 -7.02
CA TYR A 24 14.33 8.67 -6.76
C TYR A 24 14.94 8.62 -5.36
N LEU A 25 14.26 7.96 -4.41
CA LEU A 25 14.73 7.81 -3.03
C LEU A 25 15.58 6.55 -2.84
N GLY A 26 15.58 5.63 -3.80
CA GLY A 26 16.29 4.35 -3.70
C GLY A 26 15.87 3.58 -2.46
N GLU A 27 16.84 3.08 -1.69
CA GLU A 27 16.60 2.31 -0.46
C GLU A 27 15.84 3.09 0.63
N ARG A 28 15.83 4.44 0.58
CA ARG A 28 15.07 5.26 1.53
C ARG A 28 13.55 5.14 1.36
N ALA A 29 13.08 4.59 0.24
CA ALA A 29 11.66 4.26 0.06
C ALA A 29 11.28 2.90 0.66
N THR A 30 12.24 2.05 0.99
CA THR A 30 11.98 0.75 1.62
C THR A 30 11.35 0.94 3.00
N GLY A 31 10.37 0.11 3.34
CA GLY A 31 9.56 0.21 4.55
C GLY A 31 8.32 1.09 4.39
N VAL A 32 8.16 1.79 3.26
CA VAL A 32 6.99 2.62 2.96
C VAL A 32 6.12 1.90 1.92
N PRO A 33 4.85 1.60 2.23
CA PRO A 33 3.93 1.04 1.24
C PRO A 33 3.76 1.95 0.01
N ASP A 34 3.64 1.34 -1.17
CA ASP A 34 3.41 2.08 -2.41
C ASP A 34 2.03 2.77 -2.38
N PRO A 35 1.94 4.11 -2.56
CA PRO A 35 0.67 4.82 -2.51
C PRO A 35 -0.28 4.41 -3.66
N GLY A 36 0.24 3.92 -4.79
CA GLY A 36 -0.58 3.38 -5.88
C GLY A 36 -1.31 2.10 -5.46
N ALA A 37 -0.59 1.17 -4.83
CA ALA A 37 -1.16 -0.02 -4.22
C ALA A 37 -2.20 0.33 -3.14
N VAL A 38 -1.93 1.34 -2.29
CA VAL A 38 -2.90 1.83 -1.29
C VAL A 38 -4.18 2.32 -1.96
N GLY A 39 -4.06 3.08 -3.07
CA GLY A 39 -5.22 3.53 -3.85
C GLY A 39 -6.07 2.38 -4.38
N MET A 40 -5.45 1.31 -4.87
CA MET A 40 -6.16 0.11 -5.33
C MET A 40 -6.84 -0.64 -4.16
N ALA A 41 -6.18 -0.74 -3.00
CA ALA A 41 -6.77 -1.36 -1.83
C ALA A 41 -8.00 -0.56 -1.32
N LEU A 42 -7.92 0.77 -1.30
CA LEU A 42 -9.06 1.65 -1.03
C LEU A 42 -10.20 1.45 -2.02
N PHE A 43 -9.89 1.32 -3.32
CA PHE A 43 -10.90 1.07 -4.35
C PHE A 43 -11.67 -0.23 -4.08
N PHE A 44 -10.98 -1.34 -3.83
CA PHE A 44 -11.66 -2.61 -3.50
C PHE A 44 -12.38 -2.58 -2.16
N ALA A 45 -11.82 -1.91 -1.14
CA ALA A 45 -12.44 -1.77 0.17
C ALA A 45 -13.73 -0.94 0.10
N SER A 46 -13.81 0.05 -0.79
CA SER A 46 -14.96 0.93 -0.95
C SER A 46 -16.25 0.18 -1.30
N ALA A 47 -16.15 -1.00 -1.91
CA ALA A 47 -17.29 -1.88 -2.20
C ALA A 47 -17.99 -2.39 -0.92
N GLY A 48 -17.27 -2.48 0.19
CA GLY A 48 -17.83 -2.83 1.51
C GLY A 48 -18.22 -1.63 2.37
N GLY A 49 -17.88 -0.41 1.94
CA GLY A 49 -18.15 0.83 2.66
C GLY A 49 -16.99 1.81 2.64
N THR A 50 -17.22 3.03 3.14
CA THR A 50 -16.20 4.07 3.16
C THR A 50 -15.09 3.74 4.16
N VAL A 51 -13.84 3.69 3.70
CA VAL A 51 -12.66 3.63 4.57
C VAL A 51 -12.42 5.01 5.18
N ARG A 52 -12.48 5.10 6.51
CA ARG A 52 -12.30 6.36 7.26
C ARG A 52 -10.91 6.52 7.85
N THR A 53 -10.16 5.42 7.96
CA THR A 53 -8.84 5.36 8.58
C THR A 53 -7.98 4.36 7.85
N LEU A 54 -6.72 4.72 7.62
CA LEU A 54 -5.73 3.87 6.95
C LEU A 54 -4.88 3.07 7.93
N ALA A 55 -4.66 3.56 9.15
CA ALA A 55 -3.71 2.98 10.08
C ALA A 55 -3.90 1.47 10.32
N PRO A 56 -5.13 0.95 10.55
CA PRO A 56 -5.35 -0.48 10.77
C PRO A 56 -4.98 -1.37 9.59
N HIS A 57 -4.88 -0.81 8.39
CA HIS A 57 -4.59 -1.56 7.17
C HIS A 57 -3.10 -1.54 6.78
N LEU A 58 -2.36 -0.56 7.31
CA LEU A 58 -0.95 -0.33 6.99
C LEU A 58 0.00 -0.93 8.02
N SER A 59 -0.46 -1.15 9.26
CA SER A 59 0.29 -1.93 10.25
C SER A 59 0.47 -3.36 9.73
N GLY A 60 1.73 -3.81 9.64
CA GLY A 60 2.03 -5.24 9.52
C GLY A 60 1.76 -5.94 10.86
N ASP A 61 1.47 -7.23 10.80
CA ASP A 61 1.64 -8.11 11.95
C ASP A 61 3.14 -8.18 12.33
#